data_AF-A0A1V5X166-F1
#
_entry.id   AF-A0A1V5X166-F1
#
_cell.length_a   1.000
_cell.length_b   1.000
_cell.length_c   1.000
_cell.angle_alpha   90.00
_cell.angle_beta   90.00
_cell.angle_gamma   90.00
#
_symmetry.space_group_name_H-M   'P 1'
#
loop_
_entity.id
_entity.type
_entity.pdbx_description
1 polymer ?
#
loop_
_entity_poly.entity_id
_entity_poly.type
_entity_poly.pdbx_seq_one_letter_code
_entity_poly.pdbx_strand_id
1 'polypeptide(L)'
;MIDKPMRPEISYSFRLAAPVVVWVVLCIAFMSVVVLHICHFNQADSTNFSLFTLIYAVIISIIVFFRTSGVSPLVLSEAKVLTANIKNGALMPGIKPEHVSETFHSFCRYSRKCFQFSITSTLLFTLVALIWRAAHPDNSLDLLMIVIAGGIVATLASGFSIFLPQLQFFPIAKQCRDFLSTKGRCPIESGFQSIRVKFLFIILFLLDALALFFLAGYAPEMAGFNIFFTGIFMILFVTLLLLMYLEKSFKDFFSLTKIDIGDELPIFSTGSLDKEFINLTKFLNEISIQLYFFKEKTRSSEKEMVKRMEELEKFFDLTIEREERMIELKKENARLKQKLETMQEK
;
A
#
# COMPACT_ATOMS: atom_id res chain seq x y z
N MET A 1 31.70 -14.44 28.42
CA MET A 1 30.74 -14.09 27.35
C MET A 1 29.89 -15.32 27.11
N ILE A 2 28.67 -15.33 27.64
CA ILE A 2 27.73 -16.42 27.41
C ILE A 2 27.07 -16.12 26.08
N ASP A 3 27.35 -16.94 25.06
CA ASP A 3 26.63 -16.95 23.80
C ASP A 3 25.14 -17.09 24.12
N LYS A 4 24.38 -16.02 23.88
CA LYS A 4 22.92 -16.13 23.83
C LYS A 4 22.62 -17.14 22.72
N PRO A 5 21.85 -18.21 23.00
CA PRO A 5 21.44 -19.11 21.94
C PRO A 5 20.71 -18.28 20.89
N MET A 6 21.23 -18.29 19.65
CA MET A 6 20.54 -17.75 18.49
C MET A 6 19.16 -18.39 18.48
N ARG A 7 18.13 -17.64 18.86
CA ARG A 7 16.76 -18.06 18.61
C ARG A 7 16.68 -18.29 17.09
N PRO A 8 16.14 -19.42 16.61
CA PRO A 8 15.91 -19.58 15.19
C PRO A 8 15.07 -18.38 14.73
N GLU A 9 15.67 -17.50 13.92
CA GLU A 9 14.98 -16.32 13.42
C GLU A 9 13.86 -16.82 12.51
N ILE A 10 12.62 -16.75 13.00
CA ILE A 10 11.43 -17.09 12.24
C ILE A 10 11.47 -16.30 10.93
N SER A 11 11.37 -17.00 9.79
CA SER A 11 11.45 -16.38 8.48
C SER A 11 10.41 -15.27 8.33
N TYR A 12 10.78 -14.17 7.67
CA TYR A 12 9.87 -13.05 7.46
C TYR A 12 8.59 -13.50 6.74
N SER A 13 8.74 -14.35 5.72
CA SER A 13 7.65 -14.95 4.97
C SER A 13 6.69 -15.80 5.81
N PHE A 14 7.18 -16.51 6.83
CA PHE A 14 6.32 -17.26 7.74
C PHE A 14 5.52 -16.34 8.66
N ARG A 15 6.12 -15.26 9.16
CA ARG A 15 5.40 -14.27 10.00
C ARG A 15 4.23 -13.62 9.26
N LEU A 16 4.35 -13.47 7.93
CA LEU A 16 3.28 -12.97 7.07
C LEU A 16 2.21 -14.02 6.79
N ALA A 17 2.63 -15.28 6.58
CA ALA A 17 1.73 -16.37 6.23
C ALA A 17 0.89 -16.86 7.42
N ALA A 18 1.48 -16.94 8.61
CA ALA A 18 0.84 -17.58 9.76
C ALA A 18 -0.52 -16.98 10.12
N PRO A 19 -0.70 -15.63 10.20
CA PRO A 19 -2.01 -15.06 10.46
C PRO A 19 -3.04 -15.38 9.37
N VAL A 20 -2.60 -15.44 8.09
CA VAL A 20 -3.48 -15.81 6.96
C VAL A 20 -3.95 -17.25 7.08
N VAL A 21 -3.06 -18.17 7.47
CA VAL A 21 -3.42 -19.57 7.72
C VAL A 21 -4.43 -19.70 8.85
N VAL A 22 -4.16 -19.04 9.98
CA VAL A 22 -5.08 -19.06 11.13
C VAL A 22 -6.45 -18.53 10.71
N TRP A 23 -6.50 -17.47 9.92
CA TRP A 23 -7.77 -16.92 9.43
C TRP A 23 -8.51 -17.89 8.48
N VAL A 24 -7.81 -18.51 7.53
CA VAL A 24 -8.42 -19.52 6.64
C VAL A 24 -8.97 -20.70 7.43
N VAL A 25 -8.24 -21.18 8.44
CA VAL A 25 -8.71 -22.24 9.35
C VAL A 25 -9.95 -21.80 10.13
N LEU A 26 -9.99 -20.56 10.64
CA LEU A 26 -11.17 -20.00 11.29
C LEU A 26 -12.37 -19.92 10.35
N CYS A 27 -12.18 -19.52 9.08
CA CYS A 27 -13.26 -19.50 8.10
C CYS A 27 -13.77 -20.93 7.79
N ILE A 28 -12.88 -21.91 7.68
CA ILE A 28 -13.26 -23.33 7.47
C ILE A 28 -14.01 -23.87 8.69
N ALA A 29 -13.55 -23.55 9.90
CA ALA A 29 -14.24 -23.93 11.14
C ALA A 29 -15.63 -23.29 11.22
N PHE A 30 -15.75 -21.99 10.88
CA PHE A 30 -17.04 -21.31 10.79
C PHE A 30 -17.96 -21.98 9.77
N MET A 31 -17.46 -22.30 8.58
CA MET A 31 -18.24 -23.05 7.58
C MET A 31 -18.72 -24.39 8.13
N SER A 32 -17.85 -25.13 8.80
CA SER A 32 -18.19 -26.44 9.36
C SER A 32 -19.30 -26.33 10.40
N VAL A 33 -19.24 -25.34 11.30
CA VAL A 33 -20.31 -25.04 12.28
C VAL A 33 -21.63 -24.73 11.56
N VAL A 34 -21.60 -23.89 10.53
CA VAL A 34 -22.80 -23.56 9.74
C VAL A 34 -23.41 -24.81 9.12
N VAL A 35 -22.58 -25.63 8.46
CA VAL A 35 -23.01 -26.86 7.79
C VAL A 35 -23.59 -27.88 8.80
N LEU A 36 -22.95 -28.06 9.95
CA LEU A 36 -23.41 -28.99 10.97
C LEU A 36 -24.76 -28.58 11.59
N HIS A 37 -24.99 -27.29 11.79
CA HIS A 37 -26.24 -26.79 12.36
C HIS A 37 -27.39 -26.67 11.35
N ILE A 38 -27.09 -26.53 10.06
CA ILE A 38 -28.11 -26.37 9.01
C ILE A 38 -28.51 -27.70 8.38
N CYS A 39 -27.56 -28.60 8.12
CA CYS A 39 -27.82 -29.80 7.31
C CYS A 39 -28.33 -31.01 8.10
N HIS A 40 -28.72 -30.84 9.38
CA HIS A 40 -29.32 -31.88 10.22
C HIS A 40 -28.68 -33.28 10.12
N PHE A 41 -27.35 -33.35 10.11
CA PHE A 41 -26.64 -34.64 10.01
C PHE A 41 -26.98 -35.57 11.19
N ASN A 42 -27.04 -36.87 10.91
CA ASN A 42 -27.03 -37.89 11.95
C ASN A 42 -25.73 -37.79 12.78
N GLN A 43 -25.77 -38.26 14.03
CA GLN A 43 -24.67 -38.09 14.97
C GLN A 43 -23.32 -38.68 14.47
N ALA A 44 -23.37 -39.81 13.76
CA ALA A 44 -22.18 -40.41 13.16
C ALA A 44 -21.60 -39.55 12.01
N ASP A 45 -22.46 -39.03 11.13
CA ASP A 45 -22.04 -38.22 9.98
C ASP A 45 -21.50 -36.84 10.41
N SER A 46 -22.13 -36.25 11.43
CA SER A 46 -21.66 -35.01 12.07
C SER A 46 -20.25 -35.16 12.65
N THR A 47 -19.99 -36.28 13.35
CA THR A 47 -18.68 -36.59 13.93
C THR A 47 -17.61 -36.77 12.85
N ASN A 48 -17.94 -37.53 11.79
CA ASN A 48 -17.03 -37.77 10.66
C ASN A 48 -16.71 -36.47 9.90
N PHE A 49 -17.72 -35.61 9.68
CA PHE A 49 -17.53 -34.32 9.01
C PHE A 49 -16.68 -33.34 9.84
N SER A 50 -16.88 -33.32 11.16
CA SER A 50 -16.04 -32.52 12.08
C SER A 50 -14.58 -32.99 12.05
N LEU A 51 -14.34 -34.30 12.10
CA LEU A 51 -13.00 -34.89 12.03
C LEU A 51 -12.33 -34.60 10.68
N PHE A 52 -13.07 -34.69 9.57
CA PHE A 52 -12.60 -34.28 8.25
C PHE A 52 -12.19 -32.80 8.23
N THR A 53 -13.01 -31.90 8.81
CA THR A 53 -12.71 -30.47 8.90
C THR A 53 -11.38 -30.23 9.63
N LEU A 54 -11.16 -30.93 10.75
CA LEU A 54 -9.93 -30.83 11.53
C LEU A 54 -8.71 -31.33 10.74
N ILE A 55 -8.83 -32.49 10.09
CA ILE A 55 -7.76 -33.03 9.24
C ILE A 55 -7.43 -32.06 8.10
N TYR A 56 -8.45 -31.50 7.45
CA TYR A 56 -8.28 -30.55 6.36
C TYR A 56 -7.54 -29.28 6.82
N ALA A 57 -7.92 -28.73 7.99
CA ALA A 57 -7.25 -27.59 8.60
C ALA A 57 -5.77 -27.86 8.94
N VAL A 58 -5.46 -29.06 9.45
CA VAL A 58 -4.09 -29.49 9.73
C VAL A 58 -3.28 -29.60 8.43
N ILE A 59 -3.83 -30.24 7.40
CA ILE A 59 -3.16 -30.40 6.10
C ILE A 59 -2.84 -29.03 5.48
N ILE A 60 -3.80 -28.10 5.47
CA ILE A 60 -3.57 -26.74 4.96
C ILE A 60 -2.47 -26.03 5.73
N SER A 61 -2.51 -26.11 7.06
CA SER A 61 -1.53 -25.47 7.92
C SER A 61 -0.11 -26.00 7.63
N ILE A 62 0.03 -27.31 7.47
CA ILE A 62 1.28 -27.98 7.09
C ILE A 62 1.74 -27.53 5.70
N ILE A 63 0.85 -27.51 4.71
CA ILE A 63 1.18 -27.08 3.34
C ILE A 63 1.72 -25.65 3.34
N VAL A 64 1.06 -24.72 4.05
CA VAL A 64 1.51 -23.33 4.09
C VAL A 64 2.80 -23.19 4.89
N PHE A 65 2.95 -23.92 5.99
CA PHE A 65 4.22 -23.97 6.74
C PHE A 65 5.38 -24.39 5.83
N PHE A 66 5.23 -25.46 5.05
CA PHE A 66 6.27 -25.89 4.12
C PHE A 66 6.51 -24.89 2.98
N ARG A 67 5.47 -24.22 2.47
CA ARG A 67 5.60 -23.22 1.41
C ARG A 67 6.27 -21.92 1.85
N THR A 68 6.29 -21.60 3.15
CA THR A 68 6.68 -20.26 3.65
C THR A 68 7.80 -20.27 4.70
N SER A 69 8.12 -21.44 5.28
CA SER A 69 9.18 -21.61 6.29
C SER A 69 10.60 -21.39 5.76
N GLY A 70 10.82 -21.50 4.44
CA GLY A 70 12.16 -21.38 3.85
C GLY A 70 13.02 -22.65 3.92
N VAL A 71 12.53 -23.73 4.55
CA VAL A 71 13.31 -24.94 4.86
C VAL A 71 13.05 -26.09 3.86
N SER A 72 12.00 -26.00 3.03
CA SER A 72 11.57 -27.08 2.13
C SER A 72 11.89 -26.83 0.65
N PRO A 73 12.12 -27.86 -0.17
CA PRO A 73 12.16 -27.72 -1.63
C PRO A 73 10.86 -27.16 -2.23
N LEU A 74 9.73 -27.30 -1.53
CA LEU A 74 8.41 -26.78 -1.91
C LEU A 74 8.20 -25.29 -1.55
N VAL A 75 9.23 -24.60 -1.05
CA VAL A 75 9.12 -23.19 -0.68
C VAL A 75 8.84 -22.34 -1.91
N LEU A 76 7.87 -21.45 -1.75
CA LEU A 76 7.48 -20.49 -2.76
C LEU A 76 8.66 -19.59 -3.14
N SER A 77 8.94 -19.43 -4.43
CA SER A 77 10.10 -18.63 -4.90
C SER A 77 10.07 -17.20 -4.35
N GLU A 78 8.90 -16.57 -4.30
CA GLU A 78 8.72 -15.25 -3.70
C GLU A 78 9.06 -15.25 -2.20
N ALA A 79 8.66 -16.29 -1.46
CA ALA A 79 8.96 -16.40 -0.04
C ALA A 79 10.47 -16.52 0.23
N LYS A 80 11.24 -17.12 -0.69
CA LYS A 80 12.71 -17.16 -0.63
C LYS A 80 13.30 -15.77 -0.81
N VAL A 81 12.88 -15.04 -1.85
CA VAL A 81 13.35 -13.68 -2.13
C VAL A 81 13.05 -12.75 -0.95
N LEU A 82 11.82 -12.80 -0.42
CA LEU A 82 11.43 -11.97 0.72
C LEU A 82 12.24 -12.28 1.99
N THR A 83 12.49 -13.56 2.29
CA THR A 83 13.28 -13.96 3.46
C THR A 83 14.77 -13.61 3.29
N ALA A 84 15.29 -13.68 2.07
CA ALA A 84 16.69 -13.38 1.78
C ALA A 84 17.00 -11.89 1.84
N ASN A 85 16.03 -11.02 1.53
CA ASN A 85 16.27 -9.58 1.37
C ASN A 85 15.69 -8.72 2.51
N ILE A 86 14.86 -9.29 3.39
CA ILE A 86 14.21 -8.58 4.48
C ILE A 86 14.57 -9.22 5.81
N LYS A 87 15.17 -8.42 6.70
CA LYS A 87 15.50 -8.84 8.06
C LYS A 87 14.84 -7.89 9.05
N ASN A 88 14.13 -8.45 10.03
CA ASN A 88 13.43 -7.69 11.08
C ASN A 88 12.51 -6.56 10.56
N GLY A 89 11.86 -6.78 9.42
CA GLY A 89 10.91 -5.82 8.85
C GLY A 89 11.54 -4.63 8.12
N ALA A 90 12.83 -4.71 7.81
CA ALA A 90 13.55 -3.72 7.01
C ALA A 90 14.37 -4.40 5.89
N LEU A 91 14.68 -3.65 4.84
CA LEU A 91 15.60 -4.10 3.79
C LEU A 91 17.01 -4.31 4.36
N MET A 92 17.68 -5.37 3.90
CA MET A 92 19.07 -5.62 4.32
C MET A 92 20.01 -4.47 3.88
N PRO A 93 20.96 -4.06 4.74
CA PRO A 93 21.93 -3.04 4.40
C PRO A 93 22.84 -3.52 3.26
N GLY A 94 23.06 -2.67 2.24
CA GLY A 94 23.91 -2.98 1.09
C GLY A 94 23.24 -3.80 -0.01
N ILE A 95 21.92 -3.98 0.02
CA ILE A 95 21.18 -4.67 -1.04
C ILE A 95 21.37 -3.98 -2.40
N LYS A 96 21.60 -4.77 -3.45
CA LYS A 96 21.73 -4.25 -4.82
C LYS A 96 20.36 -3.77 -5.34
N PRO A 97 20.31 -2.70 -6.15
CA PRO A 97 19.07 -2.18 -6.72
C PRO A 97 18.23 -3.24 -7.46
N GLU A 98 18.87 -4.19 -8.14
CA GLU A 98 18.18 -5.29 -8.84
C GLU A 98 17.37 -6.16 -7.87
N HIS A 99 17.95 -6.49 -6.71
CA HIS A 99 17.29 -7.30 -5.67
C HIS A 99 16.19 -6.52 -4.94
N VAL A 100 16.28 -5.19 -4.84
CA VAL A 100 15.19 -4.35 -4.31
C VAL A 100 13.97 -4.40 -5.24
N SER A 101 14.21 -4.30 -6.55
CA SER A 101 13.14 -4.45 -7.55
C SER A 101 12.49 -5.82 -7.49
N GLU A 102 13.30 -6.88 -7.42
CA GLU A 102 12.84 -8.26 -7.30
C GLU A 102 12.02 -8.49 -6.01
N THR A 103 12.45 -7.90 -4.89
CA THR A 103 11.75 -7.96 -3.60
C THR A 103 10.37 -7.33 -3.69
N PHE A 104 10.26 -6.16 -4.32
CA PHE A 104 8.99 -5.49 -4.49
C PHE A 104 8.04 -6.28 -5.41
N HIS A 105 8.53 -6.78 -6.55
CA HIS A 105 7.72 -7.65 -7.42
C HIS A 105 7.28 -8.93 -6.69
N SER A 106 8.10 -9.43 -5.78
CA SER A 106 7.77 -10.58 -4.93
C SER A 106 6.63 -10.26 -3.96
N PHE A 107 6.48 -9.03 -3.44
CA PHE A 107 5.29 -8.63 -2.65
C PHE A 107 3.99 -8.77 -3.45
N CYS A 108 3.99 -8.27 -4.69
CA CYS A 108 2.82 -8.35 -5.56
C CYS A 108 2.49 -9.80 -5.91
N ARG A 109 3.50 -10.61 -6.29
CA ARG A 109 3.27 -12.03 -6.62
C ARG A 109 2.85 -12.84 -5.40
N TYR A 110 3.45 -12.60 -4.24
CA TYR A 110 3.13 -13.28 -2.99
C TYR A 110 1.66 -13.04 -2.59
N SER A 111 1.22 -11.78 -2.56
CA SER A 111 -0.18 -11.44 -2.26
C SER A 111 -1.17 -12.14 -3.21
N ARG A 112 -0.78 -12.36 -4.48
CA ARG A 112 -1.63 -12.98 -5.50
C ARG A 112 -1.77 -14.47 -5.25
N LYS A 113 -0.64 -15.11 -4.92
CA LYS A 113 -0.58 -16.53 -4.59
C LYS A 113 -1.29 -16.82 -3.27
N CYS A 114 -1.21 -15.94 -2.27
CA CYS A 114 -2.00 -16.05 -1.04
C CYS A 114 -3.50 -15.97 -1.32
N PHE A 115 -3.93 -14.97 -2.09
CA PHE A 115 -5.33 -14.84 -2.51
C PHE A 115 -5.84 -16.08 -3.26
N GLN A 116 -5.09 -16.55 -4.27
CA GLN A 116 -5.43 -17.74 -5.05
C GLN A 116 -5.51 -18.97 -4.15
N PHE A 117 -4.52 -19.17 -3.28
CA PHE A 117 -4.48 -20.30 -2.36
C PHE A 117 -5.71 -20.31 -1.44
N SER A 118 -6.04 -19.17 -0.83
CA SER A 118 -7.19 -19.06 0.07
C SER A 118 -8.51 -19.36 -0.64
N ILE A 119 -8.74 -18.79 -1.83
CA ILE A 119 -9.95 -19.08 -2.62
C ILE A 119 -10.00 -20.55 -3.04
N THR A 120 -8.93 -21.09 -3.60
CA THR A 120 -8.91 -22.48 -4.05
C THR A 120 -9.13 -23.44 -2.89
N SER A 121 -8.55 -23.14 -1.73
CA SER A 121 -8.71 -23.94 -0.52
C SER A 121 -10.14 -23.89 0.02
N THR A 122 -10.78 -22.72 0.08
CA THR A 122 -12.17 -22.61 0.52
C THR A 122 -13.13 -23.26 -0.48
N LEU A 123 -12.93 -23.06 -1.79
CA LEU A 123 -13.76 -23.68 -2.82
C LEU A 123 -13.63 -25.21 -2.84
N LEU A 124 -12.42 -25.74 -2.64
CA LEU A 124 -12.20 -27.18 -2.52
C LEU A 124 -12.93 -27.76 -1.31
N PHE A 125 -12.87 -27.07 -0.16
CA PHE A 125 -13.60 -27.49 1.04
C PHE A 125 -15.12 -27.48 0.80
N THR A 126 -15.65 -26.40 0.19
CA THR A 126 -17.06 -26.30 -0.20
C THR A 126 -17.47 -27.43 -1.13
N LEU A 127 -16.64 -27.75 -2.13
CA LEU A 127 -16.92 -28.84 -3.07
C LEU A 127 -16.99 -30.20 -2.35
N VAL A 128 -16.07 -30.48 -1.43
CA VAL A 128 -16.10 -31.71 -0.65
C VAL A 128 -17.34 -31.76 0.25
N ALA A 129 -17.70 -30.65 0.89
CA ALA A 129 -18.94 -30.56 1.68
C ALA A 129 -20.20 -30.82 0.82
N LEU A 130 -20.24 -30.29 -0.40
CA LEU A 130 -21.33 -30.54 -1.35
C LEU A 130 -21.41 -32.01 -1.77
N ILE A 131 -20.27 -32.63 -2.11
CA ILE A 131 -20.23 -34.05 -2.48
C ILE A 131 -20.66 -34.92 -1.30
N TRP A 132 -20.20 -34.59 -0.09
CA TRP A 132 -20.56 -35.30 1.12
C TRP A 132 -22.07 -35.25 1.37
N ARG A 133 -22.68 -34.06 1.24
CA ARG A 133 -24.13 -33.91 1.41
C ARG A 133 -24.92 -34.55 0.27
N ALA A 134 -24.44 -34.46 -0.97
CA ALA A 134 -25.09 -35.09 -2.11
C ALA A 134 -25.12 -36.63 -2.01
N ALA A 135 -24.12 -37.24 -1.36
CA ALA A 135 -24.10 -38.67 -1.08
C ALA A 135 -25.10 -39.12 -0.02
N HIS A 136 -25.62 -38.19 0.80
CA HIS A 136 -26.60 -38.44 1.86
C HIS A 136 -27.74 -37.42 1.73
N PRO A 137 -28.59 -37.52 0.71
CA PRO A 137 -29.58 -36.49 0.41
C PRO A 137 -30.81 -36.63 1.31
N ASP A 138 -30.99 -35.72 2.28
CA ASP A 138 -32.26 -35.60 3.01
C ASP A 138 -33.09 -34.38 2.55
N ASN A 139 -32.45 -33.27 2.20
CA ASN A 139 -33.13 -32.04 1.77
C ASN A 139 -32.35 -31.29 0.67
N SER A 140 -33.05 -30.85 -0.38
CA SER A 140 -32.46 -30.13 -1.52
C SER A 140 -32.00 -28.71 -1.15
N LEU A 141 -32.59 -28.11 -0.11
CA LEU A 141 -32.21 -26.77 0.37
C LEU A 141 -30.82 -26.76 1.03
N ASP A 142 -30.37 -27.87 1.60
CA ASP A 142 -29.08 -27.96 2.29
C ASP A 142 -27.91 -27.68 1.36
N LEU A 143 -27.99 -28.17 0.12
CA LEU A 143 -26.96 -27.92 -0.90
C LEU A 143 -26.85 -26.42 -1.20
N LEU A 144 -27.99 -25.72 -1.31
CA LEU A 144 -28.01 -24.27 -1.50
C LEU A 144 -27.38 -23.54 -0.32
N MET A 145 -27.69 -23.95 0.92
CA MET A 145 -27.12 -23.32 2.12
C MET A 145 -25.60 -23.53 2.21
N ILE A 146 -25.11 -24.73 1.84
CA ILE A 146 -23.66 -25.01 1.75
C ILE A 146 -22.98 -24.09 0.72
N VAL A 147 -23.59 -23.87 -0.44
CA VAL A 147 -23.06 -22.96 -1.46
C VAL A 147 -22.97 -21.53 -0.93
N ILE A 148 -24.03 -21.04 -0.26
CA ILE A 148 -24.06 -19.68 0.31
C ILE A 148 -22.98 -19.54 1.40
N ALA A 149 -22.90 -20.50 2.34
CA ALA A 149 -21.89 -20.50 3.40
C ALA A 149 -20.46 -20.55 2.83
N GLY A 150 -20.24 -21.38 1.80
CA GLY A 150 -18.97 -21.47 1.09
C GLY A 150 -18.60 -20.18 0.37
N GLY A 151 -19.58 -19.47 -0.19
CA GLY A 151 -19.41 -18.15 -0.80
C GLY A 151 -18.91 -17.11 0.22
N ILE A 152 -19.61 -16.99 1.35
CA ILE A 152 -19.24 -16.06 2.44
C ILE A 152 -17.82 -16.34 2.92
N VAL A 153 -17.50 -17.61 3.18
CA VAL A 153 -16.18 -18.02 3.67
C VAL A 153 -15.08 -17.77 2.64
N ALA A 154 -15.35 -17.98 1.34
CA ALA A 154 -14.43 -17.64 0.28
C ALA A 154 -14.17 -16.12 0.20
N THR A 155 -15.21 -15.28 0.33
CA THR A 155 -15.07 -13.82 0.36
C THR A 155 -14.24 -13.38 1.57
N LEU A 156 -14.54 -13.87 2.78
CA LEU A 156 -13.82 -13.53 4.01
C LEU A 156 -12.36 -13.97 3.98
N ALA A 157 -12.10 -15.21 3.55
CA ALA A 157 -10.73 -15.74 3.44
C ALA A 157 -9.91 -14.95 2.42
N SER A 158 -10.51 -14.63 1.28
CA SER A 158 -9.85 -13.92 0.19
C SER A 158 -9.56 -12.45 0.53
N GLY A 159 -10.51 -11.74 1.15
CA GLY A 159 -10.34 -10.37 1.61
C GLY A 159 -9.19 -10.25 2.61
N PHE A 160 -9.17 -11.11 3.63
CA PHE A 160 -8.09 -11.14 4.62
C PHE A 160 -6.72 -11.42 4.00
N SER A 161 -6.67 -12.38 3.07
CA SER A 161 -5.44 -12.79 2.38
C SER A 161 -4.88 -11.73 1.43
N ILE A 162 -5.69 -10.75 1.04
CA ILE A 162 -5.26 -9.56 0.29
C ILE A 162 -4.85 -8.46 1.26
N PHE A 163 -5.72 -8.08 2.20
CA PHE A 163 -5.56 -6.83 2.95
C PHE A 163 -4.44 -6.92 3.99
N LEU A 164 -4.34 -8.03 4.71
CA LEU A 164 -3.34 -8.15 5.78
C LEU A 164 -1.90 -8.13 5.24
N PRO A 165 -1.51 -8.97 4.27
CA PRO A 165 -0.14 -8.92 3.74
C PRO A 165 0.22 -7.55 3.18
N GLN A 166 -0.71 -6.89 2.47
CA GLN A 166 -0.46 -5.56 1.93
C GLN A 166 -0.25 -4.49 3.00
N LEU A 167 -1.03 -4.53 4.09
CA LEU A 167 -0.83 -3.64 5.23
C LEU A 167 0.55 -3.83 5.88
N GLN A 168 1.01 -5.09 5.96
CA GLN A 168 2.31 -5.47 6.50
C GLN A 168 3.48 -5.12 5.56
N PHE A 169 3.29 -5.22 4.24
CA PHE A 169 4.28 -4.83 3.23
C PHE A 169 4.44 -3.32 3.10
N PHE A 170 3.41 -2.53 3.43
CA PHE A 170 3.38 -1.09 3.23
C PHE A 170 4.68 -0.34 3.61
N PRO A 171 5.26 -0.49 4.83
CA PRO A 171 6.47 0.23 5.20
C PRO A 171 7.68 -0.18 4.35
N ILE A 172 7.82 -1.46 4.01
CA ILE A 172 8.97 -1.97 3.25
C ILE A 172 8.81 -1.62 1.77
N ALA A 173 7.59 -1.66 1.25
CA ALA A 173 7.29 -1.19 -0.11
C ALA A 173 7.67 0.28 -0.29
N LYS A 174 7.43 1.12 0.72
CA LYS A 174 7.88 2.52 0.73
C LYS A 174 9.41 2.60 0.71
N GLN A 175 10.10 1.88 1.60
CA GLN A 175 11.57 1.81 1.63
C GLN A 175 12.18 1.36 0.30
N CYS A 176 11.59 0.35 -0.37
CA CYS A 176 12.05 -0.09 -1.69
C CYS A 176 11.98 1.03 -2.72
N ARG A 177 10.91 1.83 -2.70
CA ARG A 177 10.73 2.94 -3.65
C ARG A 177 11.65 4.11 -3.33
N ASP A 178 11.79 4.47 -2.06
CA ASP A 178 12.76 5.49 -1.62
C ASP A 178 14.19 5.14 -2.05
N PHE A 179 14.57 3.87 -1.86
CA PHE A 179 15.89 3.39 -2.24
C PHE A 179 16.12 3.45 -3.76
N LEU A 180 15.12 3.11 -4.56
CA LEU A 180 15.25 3.14 -6.02
C LEU A 180 15.24 4.57 -6.57
N SER A 181 14.43 5.44 -5.97
CA SER A 181 14.30 6.84 -6.41
C SER A 181 15.59 7.62 -6.12
N THR A 182 16.19 7.43 -4.94
CA THR A 182 17.48 8.04 -4.57
C THR A 182 18.65 7.57 -5.45
N LYS A 183 18.50 6.43 -6.14
CA LYS A 183 19.47 5.92 -7.11
C LYS A 183 19.14 6.28 -8.56
N GLY A 184 18.16 7.15 -8.79
CA GLY A 184 17.79 7.62 -10.13
C GLY A 184 17.18 6.54 -11.03
N ARG A 185 16.66 5.44 -10.47
CA ARG A 185 15.98 4.39 -11.23
C ARG A 185 14.47 4.60 -11.21
N CYS A 186 13.80 4.27 -12.31
CA CYS A 186 12.35 4.39 -12.42
C CYS A 186 11.64 3.62 -11.29
N PRO A 187 10.69 4.25 -10.59
CA PRO A 187 9.93 3.59 -9.54
C PRO A 187 9.13 2.43 -10.12
N ILE A 188 9.02 1.35 -9.34
CA ILE A 188 8.45 0.08 -9.80
C ILE A 188 6.97 0.25 -10.15
N GLU A 189 6.65 0.02 -11.42
CA GLU A 189 5.34 0.31 -12.00
C GLU A 189 4.30 -0.81 -11.83
N SER A 190 4.70 -1.98 -11.33
CA SER A 190 3.79 -3.12 -11.20
C SER A 190 2.87 -2.97 -9.98
N GLY A 191 1.64 -2.50 -10.19
CA GLY A 191 0.59 -2.56 -9.19
C GLY A 191 0.08 -3.99 -8.98
N PHE A 192 -0.33 -4.32 -7.75
CA PHE A 192 -0.94 -5.60 -7.42
C PHE A 192 -2.32 -5.75 -8.07
N GLN A 193 -3.20 -4.78 -7.81
CA GLN A 193 -4.55 -4.62 -8.36
C GLN A 193 -4.95 -3.13 -8.33
N SER A 194 -6.06 -2.80 -9.00
CA SER A 194 -6.71 -1.49 -8.88
C SER A 194 -7.39 -1.36 -7.52
N ILE A 195 -7.36 -0.16 -6.94
CA ILE A 195 -8.12 0.17 -5.73
C ILE A 195 -9.63 -0.12 -5.89
N ARG A 196 -10.15 -0.08 -7.12
CA ARG A 196 -11.55 -0.40 -7.45
C ARG A 196 -11.93 -1.82 -7.02
N VAL A 197 -11.01 -2.77 -7.14
CA VAL A 197 -11.24 -4.17 -6.73
C VAL A 197 -11.45 -4.25 -5.21
N LYS A 198 -10.79 -3.38 -4.44
CA LYS A 198 -10.96 -3.31 -2.98
C LYS A 198 -12.30 -2.71 -2.59
N PHE A 199 -12.79 -1.72 -3.34
CA PHE A 199 -14.15 -1.21 -3.16
C PHE A 199 -15.22 -2.26 -3.49
N LEU A 200 -14.97 -3.18 -4.42
CA LEU A 200 -15.88 -4.30 -4.69
C LEU A 200 -16.06 -5.18 -3.46
N PHE A 201 -15.03 -5.37 -2.62
CA PHE A 201 -15.16 -6.12 -1.37
C PHE A 201 -16.14 -5.48 -0.38
N ILE A 202 -16.31 -4.15 -0.38
CA ILE A 202 -17.33 -3.49 0.46
C ILE A 202 -18.73 -3.95 0.05
N ILE A 203 -18.98 -4.02 -1.26
CA ILE A 203 -20.26 -4.52 -1.80
C ILE A 203 -20.43 -6.00 -1.46
N LEU A 204 -19.38 -6.81 -1.63
CA LEU A 204 -19.42 -8.23 -1.29
C LEU A 204 -19.68 -8.46 0.20
N PHE A 205 -19.10 -7.67 1.11
CA PHE A 205 -19.35 -7.76 2.55
C PHE A 205 -20.79 -7.40 2.93
N LEU A 206 -21.41 -6.44 2.22
CA LEU A 206 -22.83 -6.14 2.40
C LEU A 206 -23.71 -7.31 1.94
N LEU A 207 -23.36 -7.95 0.82
CA LEU A 207 -24.05 -9.15 0.33
C LEU A 207 -23.84 -10.34 1.28
N ASP A 208 -22.65 -10.53 1.82
CA ASP A 208 -22.35 -11.57 2.81
C ASP A 208 -23.14 -11.36 4.10
N ALA A 209 -23.28 -10.11 4.58
CA ALA A 209 -24.09 -9.79 5.75
C ALA A 209 -25.57 -10.11 5.52
N LEU A 210 -26.09 -9.80 4.33
CA LEU A 210 -27.45 -10.17 3.93
C LEU A 210 -27.62 -11.69 3.86
N ALA A 211 -26.66 -12.39 3.25
CA ALA A 211 -26.67 -13.85 3.17
C ALA A 211 -26.61 -14.52 4.54
N LEU A 212 -25.81 -13.99 5.47
CA LEU A 212 -25.75 -14.44 6.86
C LEU A 212 -27.10 -14.29 7.57
N PHE A 213 -27.83 -13.20 7.31
CA PHE A 213 -29.17 -13.02 7.86
C PHE A 213 -30.14 -14.13 7.41
N PHE A 214 -30.10 -14.49 6.11
CA PHE A 214 -30.89 -15.62 5.59
C PHE A 214 -30.44 -16.97 6.16
N LEU A 215 -29.14 -17.22 6.26
CA LEU A 215 -28.58 -18.42 6.89
C LEU A 215 -29.02 -18.56 8.35
N ALA A 216 -29.02 -17.47 9.10
CA ALA A 216 -29.41 -17.44 10.50
C ALA A 216 -30.89 -17.78 10.70
N GLY A 217 -31.76 -17.34 9.79
CA GLY A 217 -33.19 -17.66 9.84
C GLY A 217 -33.52 -19.13 9.57
N TYR A 218 -32.61 -19.87 8.93
CA TYR A 218 -32.80 -21.29 8.61
C TYR A 218 -32.24 -22.22 9.69
N ALA A 219 -31.25 -21.77 10.46
CA ALA A 219 -30.65 -22.55 11.54
C ALA A 219 -31.56 -22.63 12.78
N PRO A 220 -31.56 -23.75 13.51
CA PRO A 220 -32.42 -23.93 14.68
C PRO A 220 -32.01 -23.03 15.86
N GLU A 221 -33.02 -22.46 16.53
CA GLU A 221 -32.91 -21.82 17.85
C GLU A 221 -31.73 -20.84 18.00
N MET A 222 -30.88 -21.03 19.02
CA MET A 222 -29.74 -20.18 19.34
C MET A 222 -28.56 -20.35 18.36
N ALA A 223 -28.54 -21.40 17.55
CA ALA A 223 -27.45 -21.63 16.59
C ALA A 223 -27.46 -20.58 15.48
N GLY A 224 -28.64 -20.19 14.99
CA GLY A 224 -28.77 -19.12 14.00
C GLY A 224 -28.24 -17.78 14.50
N PHE A 225 -28.52 -17.44 15.75
CA PHE A 225 -27.97 -16.24 16.39
C PHE A 225 -26.44 -16.29 16.46
N ASN A 226 -25.86 -17.41 16.92
CA ASN A 226 -24.40 -17.55 17.01
C ASN A 226 -23.72 -17.48 15.64
N ILE A 227 -24.30 -18.09 14.61
CA ILE A 227 -23.82 -18.03 13.22
C ILE A 227 -23.84 -16.57 12.73
N PHE A 228 -24.93 -15.85 12.95
CA PHE A 228 -25.07 -14.46 12.53
C PHE A 228 -24.03 -13.56 13.18
N PHE A 229 -23.94 -13.56 14.52
CA PHE A 229 -23.03 -12.67 15.24
C PHE A 229 -21.56 -12.99 14.97
N THR A 230 -21.20 -14.27 14.89
CA THR A 230 -19.84 -14.68 14.54
C THR A 230 -19.49 -14.24 13.12
N GLY A 231 -20.39 -14.47 12.16
CA GLY A 231 -20.19 -14.06 10.76
C GLY A 231 -20.08 -12.54 10.62
N ILE A 232 -20.95 -11.76 11.26
CA ILE A 232 -20.89 -10.29 11.26
C ILE A 232 -19.60 -9.81 11.90
N PHE A 233 -19.15 -10.40 13.01
CA PHE A 233 -17.87 -10.07 13.62
C PHE A 233 -16.69 -10.31 12.66
N MET A 234 -16.70 -11.44 11.93
CA MET A 234 -15.67 -11.74 10.94
C MET A 234 -15.70 -10.72 9.78
N ILE A 235 -16.89 -10.35 9.29
CA ILE A 235 -17.05 -9.31 8.25
C ILE A 235 -16.50 -7.97 8.74
N LEU A 236 -16.87 -7.54 9.94
CA LEU A 236 -16.40 -6.29 10.53
C LEU A 236 -14.88 -6.28 10.68
N PHE A 237 -14.28 -7.39 11.09
CA PHE A 237 -12.84 -7.50 11.25
C PHE A 237 -12.09 -7.36 9.92
N VAL A 238 -12.55 -8.03 8.86
CA VAL A 238 -11.93 -7.88 7.52
C VAL A 238 -12.18 -6.49 6.94
N THR A 239 -13.36 -5.91 7.19
CA THR A 239 -13.69 -4.53 6.80
C THR A 239 -12.77 -3.53 7.49
N LEU A 240 -12.47 -3.72 8.78
CA LEU A 240 -11.53 -2.88 9.52
C LEU A 240 -10.12 -2.95 8.91
N LEU A 241 -9.65 -4.15 8.50
CA LEU A 241 -8.36 -4.30 7.82
C LEU A 241 -8.32 -3.54 6.49
N LEU A 242 -9.40 -3.60 5.71
CA LEU A 242 -9.54 -2.82 4.48
C LEU A 242 -9.46 -1.31 4.78
N LEU A 243 -10.22 -0.84 5.78
CA LEU A 243 -10.24 0.57 6.17
C LEU A 243 -8.87 1.06 6.65
N MET A 244 -8.17 0.30 7.49
CA MET A 244 -6.81 0.62 7.92
C MET A 244 -5.82 0.70 6.76
N TYR A 245 -5.93 -0.21 5.78
CA TYR A 245 -5.11 -0.15 4.57
C TYR A 245 -5.39 1.12 3.75
N LEU A 246 -6.68 1.44 3.53
CA LEU A 246 -7.09 2.62 2.79
C LEU A 246 -6.64 3.90 3.49
N GLU A 247 -6.89 4.01 4.80
CA GLU A 247 -6.46 5.15 5.61
C GLU A 247 -4.95 5.36 5.51
N LYS A 248 -4.16 4.30 5.65
CA LYS A 248 -2.69 4.38 5.54
C LYS A 248 -2.26 4.85 4.15
N SER A 249 -2.90 4.36 3.10
CA SER A 249 -2.61 4.76 1.72
C SER A 249 -2.95 6.24 1.46
N PHE A 250 -4.12 6.69 1.91
CA PHE A 250 -4.54 8.09 1.78
C PHE A 250 -3.70 9.03 2.64
N LYS A 251 -3.40 8.66 3.89
CA LYS A 251 -2.58 9.47 4.80
C LYS A 251 -1.17 9.65 4.27
N ASP A 252 -0.56 8.58 3.75
CA ASP A 252 0.74 8.64 3.08
C ASP A 252 0.66 9.60 1.89
N PHE A 253 -0.37 9.48 1.05
CA PHE A 253 -0.57 10.40 -0.08
C PHE A 253 -0.77 11.87 0.34
N PHE A 254 -1.65 12.16 1.30
CA PHE A 254 -1.86 13.52 1.82
C PHE A 254 -0.63 14.12 2.48
N SER A 255 0.25 13.28 3.03
CA SER A 255 1.53 13.74 3.56
C SER A 255 2.46 14.22 2.45
N LEU A 256 2.46 13.54 1.29
CA LEU A 256 3.26 13.94 0.12
C LEU A 256 2.81 15.30 -0.42
N THR A 257 1.51 15.60 -0.45
CA THR A 257 1.01 16.90 -0.96
C THR A 257 1.33 18.10 -0.06
N LYS A 258 1.78 17.87 1.18
CA LYS A 258 2.12 18.94 2.14
C LYS A 258 3.60 19.30 2.16
N ILE A 259 4.45 18.54 1.46
CA ILE A 259 5.89 18.78 1.45
C ILE A 259 6.14 20.03 0.60
N ASP A 260 6.72 21.05 1.23
CA ASP A 260 7.12 22.25 0.52
C ASP A 260 8.28 21.94 -0.42
N ILE A 261 8.25 22.49 -1.62
CA ILE A 261 9.31 22.30 -2.61
C ILE A 261 10.47 23.19 -2.16
N GLY A 262 11.39 22.60 -1.40
CA GLY A 262 12.58 23.24 -0.84
C GLY A 262 13.61 23.64 -1.89
N ASP A 263 14.90 23.57 -1.53
CA ASP A 263 16.03 23.78 -2.44
C ASP A 263 16.47 22.48 -3.16
N GLU A 264 15.94 21.32 -2.77
CA GLU A 264 16.23 20.03 -3.39
C GLU A 264 15.06 19.53 -4.24
N LEU A 265 15.36 18.73 -5.26
CA LEU A 265 14.35 18.07 -6.09
C LEU A 265 13.52 17.11 -5.22
N PRO A 266 12.23 17.35 -5.00
CA PRO A 266 11.43 16.48 -4.16
C PRO A 266 11.16 15.16 -4.89
N ILE A 267 11.45 14.04 -4.22
CA ILE A 267 11.12 12.71 -4.73
C ILE A 267 10.07 12.07 -3.83
N PHE A 268 8.86 11.99 -4.34
CA PHE A 268 7.72 11.41 -3.64
C PHE A 268 7.67 9.90 -3.85
N SER A 269 7.39 9.19 -2.77
CA SER A 269 7.18 7.74 -2.76
C SER A 269 5.98 7.38 -1.90
N THR A 270 5.33 6.26 -2.23
CA THR A 270 4.24 5.72 -1.41
C THR A 270 4.51 4.26 -1.04
N GLY A 271 3.97 3.79 0.08
CA GLY A 271 3.96 2.36 0.42
C GLY A 271 2.84 1.55 -0.25
N SER A 272 1.90 2.21 -0.94
CA SER A 272 0.74 1.54 -1.54
C SER A 272 1.13 0.68 -2.74
N LEU A 273 0.54 -0.51 -2.85
CA LEU A 273 0.70 -1.41 -4.00
C LEU A 273 -0.36 -1.20 -5.09
N ASP A 274 -1.29 -0.27 -4.90
CA ASP A 274 -2.38 -0.01 -5.86
C ASP A 274 -1.91 0.85 -7.04
N LYS A 275 -2.38 0.49 -8.23
CA LYS A 275 -2.01 1.17 -9.49
C LYS A 275 -2.32 2.66 -9.44
N GLU A 276 -3.46 3.04 -8.86
CA GLU A 276 -3.90 4.44 -8.80
C GLU A 276 -2.97 5.30 -7.95
N PHE A 277 -2.57 4.83 -6.76
CA PHE A 277 -1.63 5.57 -5.90
C PHE A 277 -0.23 5.65 -6.52
N ILE A 278 0.21 4.60 -7.23
CA ILE A 278 1.48 4.61 -7.98
C ILE A 278 1.44 5.67 -9.09
N ASN A 279 0.38 5.66 -9.91
CA ASN A 279 0.20 6.63 -10.99
C ASN A 279 0.11 8.06 -10.45
N LEU A 280 -0.60 8.25 -9.34
CA LEU A 280 -0.76 9.56 -8.72
C LEU A 280 0.57 10.09 -8.17
N THR A 281 1.39 9.21 -7.59
CA THR A 281 2.75 9.57 -7.13
C THR A 281 3.66 9.94 -8.30
N LYS A 282 3.54 9.24 -9.44
CA LYS A 282 4.26 9.59 -10.67
C LYS A 282 3.91 10.98 -11.17
N PHE A 283 2.61 11.28 -11.25
CA PHE A 283 2.14 12.61 -11.65
C PHE A 283 2.61 13.71 -10.69
N LEU A 284 2.59 13.42 -9.38
CA LEU A 284 3.12 14.34 -8.36
C LEU A 284 4.62 14.61 -8.56
N ASN A 285 5.41 13.58 -8.85
CA ASN A 285 6.84 13.72 -9.16
C ASN A 285 7.07 14.56 -10.43
N GLU A 286 6.31 14.31 -11.50
CA GLU A 286 6.40 15.08 -12.75
C GLU A 286 6.10 16.57 -12.54
N ILE A 287 5.01 16.88 -11.83
CA ILE A 287 4.67 18.26 -11.46
C ILE A 287 5.77 18.89 -10.62
N SER A 288 6.33 18.16 -9.68
CA SER A 288 7.28 18.73 -8.73
C SER A 288 8.64 19.00 -9.37
N ILE A 289 9.04 18.19 -10.36
CA ILE A 289 10.18 18.49 -11.23
C ILE A 289 9.94 19.81 -11.99
N GLN A 290 8.74 19.99 -12.57
CA GLN A 290 8.40 21.23 -13.28
C GLN A 290 8.42 22.46 -12.36
N LEU A 291 7.83 22.34 -11.17
CA LEU A 291 7.80 23.42 -10.17
C LEU A 291 9.21 23.77 -9.67
N TYR A 292 10.07 22.77 -9.46
CA TYR A 292 11.47 22.99 -9.10
C TYR A 292 12.20 23.83 -10.15
N PHE A 293 12.13 23.44 -11.43
CA PHE A 293 12.77 24.20 -12.51
C PHE A 293 12.17 25.60 -12.69
N PHE A 294 10.85 25.74 -12.49
CA PHE A 294 10.20 27.05 -12.51
C PHE A 294 10.73 27.95 -11.39
N LYS A 295 10.84 27.43 -10.17
CA LYS A 295 11.39 28.16 -9.02
C LYS A 295 12.85 28.56 -9.24
N GLU A 296 13.67 27.66 -9.79
CA GLU A 296 15.06 27.94 -10.12
C GLU A 296 15.20 29.05 -11.18
N LYS A 297 14.34 29.01 -12.21
CA LYS A 297 14.26 30.06 -13.22
C LYS A 297 13.84 31.40 -12.63
N THR A 298 12.84 31.42 -11.74
CA THR A 298 12.41 32.64 -11.02
C THR A 298 13.56 33.20 -10.18
N ARG A 299 14.27 32.35 -9.43
CA ARG A 299 15.43 32.76 -8.61
C ARG A 299 16.57 33.32 -9.45
N SER A 300 16.81 32.77 -10.64
CA SER A 300 17.79 33.32 -11.60
C SER A 300 17.35 34.67 -12.14
N SER A 301 16.07 34.82 -12.51
CA SER A 301 15.52 36.08 -13.03
C SER A 301 15.54 37.19 -11.97
N GLU A 302 15.26 36.86 -10.72
CA GLU A 302 15.32 37.80 -9.60
C GLU A 302 16.75 38.30 -9.38
N LYS A 303 17.74 37.40 -9.39
CA LYS A 303 19.16 37.77 -9.32
C LYS A 303 19.59 38.69 -10.47
N GLU A 304 19.10 38.45 -11.69
CA GLU A 304 19.39 39.32 -12.84
C GLU A 304 18.72 40.69 -12.68
N MET A 305 17.47 40.73 -12.21
CA MET A 305 16.75 41.98 -11.96
C MET A 305 17.43 42.83 -10.89
N VAL A 306 17.91 42.22 -9.80
CA VAL A 306 18.69 42.91 -8.77
C VAL A 306 19.97 43.52 -9.35
N LYS A 307 20.73 42.76 -10.15
CA LYS A 307 21.93 43.30 -10.82
C LYS A 307 21.62 44.49 -11.73
N ARG A 308 20.56 44.40 -12.52
CA ARG A 308 20.15 45.51 -13.40
C ARG A 308 19.68 46.72 -12.60
N MET A 309 19.05 46.51 -11.45
CA MET A 309 18.64 47.60 -10.55
C MET A 309 19.87 48.31 -9.95
N GLU A 310 20.88 47.56 -9.49
CA GLU A 310 22.15 48.12 -9.02
C GLU A 310 22.92 48.87 -10.12
N GLU A 311 22.91 48.37 -11.36
CA GLU A 311 23.50 49.07 -12.50
C GLU A 311 22.75 50.37 -12.80
N LEU A 312 21.42 50.34 -12.78
CA LEU A 312 20.59 51.51 -13.02
C LEU A 312 20.81 52.59 -11.94
N GLU A 313 20.93 52.18 -10.67
CA GLU A 313 21.23 53.08 -9.55
C GLU A 313 22.59 53.77 -9.73
N LYS A 314 23.63 53.02 -10.12
CA LYS A 314 24.94 53.61 -10.48
C LYS A 314 24.86 54.58 -11.66
N PHE A 315 24.08 54.26 -12.69
CA PHE A 315 23.88 55.17 -13.82
C PHE A 315 23.14 56.45 -13.40
N PHE A 316 22.15 56.34 -12.51
CA PHE A 316 21.45 57.49 -11.94
C PHE A 316 22.41 58.40 -11.16
N ASP A 317 23.22 57.84 -10.26
CA ASP A 317 24.19 58.61 -9.48
C ASP A 317 25.20 59.34 -10.37
N LEU A 318 25.76 58.65 -11.38
CA LEU A 318 26.66 59.25 -12.37
C LEU A 318 26.00 60.35 -13.20
N THR A 319 24.69 60.24 -13.46
CA THR A 319 23.93 61.24 -14.21
C THR A 319 23.70 62.49 -13.38
N ILE A 320 23.33 62.33 -12.10
CA ILE A 320 23.20 63.44 -11.14
C ILE A 320 24.53 64.18 -11.02
N GLU A 321 25.64 63.46 -10.82
CA GLU A 321 26.97 64.06 -10.70
C GLU A 321 27.38 64.83 -11.97
N ARG A 322 27.03 64.31 -13.15
CA ARG A 322 27.24 65.01 -14.42
C ARG A 322 26.39 66.26 -14.56
N GLU A 323 25.13 66.23 -14.16
CA GLU A 323 24.25 67.41 -14.17
C GLU A 323 24.77 68.49 -13.23
N GLU A 324 25.18 68.13 -12.00
CA GLU A 324 25.78 69.06 -11.05
C GLU A 324 27.04 69.72 -11.61
N ARG A 325 27.97 68.93 -12.18
CA ARG A 325 29.15 69.47 -12.85
C ARG A 325 28.81 70.36 -14.04
N MET A 326 27.78 70.04 -14.80
CA MET A 326 27.34 70.87 -15.92
C MET A 326 26.79 72.22 -15.45
N ILE A 327 26.06 72.24 -14.33
CA ILE A 327 25.58 73.46 -13.70
C ILE A 327 26.76 74.32 -13.22
N GLU A 328 27.77 73.73 -12.59
CA GLU A 328 28.99 74.43 -12.17
C GLU A 328 29.74 75.03 -13.36
N LEU A 329 29.99 74.23 -14.40
CA LEU A 329 30.66 74.69 -15.62
C LEU A 329 29.90 75.81 -16.32
N LYS A 330 28.55 75.77 -16.33
CA LYS A 330 27.73 76.87 -16.86
C LYS A 330 27.90 78.15 -16.04
N LYS A 331 27.93 78.06 -14.70
CA LYS A 331 28.19 79.22 -13.82
C LYS A 331 29.59 79.78 -14.05
N GLU A 332 30.60 78.93 -14.22
CA GLU A 332 31.98 79.35 -14.47
C GLU A 332 32.13 80.02 -15.84
N ASN A 333 31.54 79.45 -16.89
CA ASN A 333 31.51 80.07 -18.23
C ASN A 333 30.82 81.45 -18.22
N ALA A 334 29.73 81.60 -17.47
CA ALA A 334 29.06 82.90 -17.32
C ALA A 334 29.96 83.94 -16.64
N ARG A 335 30.68 83.54 -15.58
CA ARG A 335 31.67 84.40 -14.91
C ARG A 335 32.84 84.78 -15.82
N LEU A 336 33.35 83.83 -16.60
CA LEU A 336 34.43 84.07 -17.56
C LEU A 336 33.99 85.00 -18.69
N LYS A 337 32.77 84.84 -19.22
CA LYS A 337 32.20 85.78 -20.21
C LYS A 337 32.08 87.19 -19.65
N GLN A 338 31.53 87.38 -18.45
CA GLN A 338 31.49 88.69 -17.80
C GLN A 338 32.87 89.31 -17.61
N LYS A 339 33.89 88.51 -17.23
CA LYS A 339 35.27 88.97 -17.14
C LYS A 339 35.86 89.37 -18.49
N LEU A 340 35.49 88.68 -19.56
CA LEU A 340 35.96 88.98 -20.90
C LEU A 340 35.32 90.26 -21.44
N GLU A 341 34.02 90.43 -21.23
CA GLU A 341 33.27 91.66 -21.57
C GLU A 341 33.84 92.88 -20.82
N THR A 342 34.08 92.75 -19.50
CA THR A 342 34.72 93.81 -18.70
C THR A 342 36.18 94.10 -19.06
N MET A 343 36.88 93.16 -19.71
CA MET A 343 38.23 93.37 -20.26
C MET A 343 38.22 93.98 -21.66
N GLN A 344 37.13 93.84 -22.42
CA GLN A 344 36.96 94.46 -23.75
C GLN A 344 36.40 95.89 -23.69
N GLU A 345 35.79 96.29 -22.56
CA GLU A 345 35.33 97.67 -22.29
C GLU A 345 36.43 98.59 -21.72
N LYS A 346 37.66 98.07 -21.52
CA LYS A 346 38.87 98.84 -21.22
C LYS A 346 39.77 98.90 -22.44
#